data_AF-A0A2W5ETU6-F1
#
_entry.id   AF-A0A2W5ETU6-F1
#
_cell.length_a   1.000
_cell.length_b   1.000
_cell.length_c   1.000
_cell.angle_alpha   90.00
_cell.angle_beta   90.00
_cell.angle_gamma   90.00
#
_symmetry.space_group_name_H-M   'P 1'
#
loop_
_entity.id
_entity.type
_entity.pdbx_description
1 polymer ?
#
loop_
_entity_poly.entity_id
_entity_poly.type
_entity_poly.pdbx_seq_one_letter_code
_entity_poly.pdbx_strand_id
1 'polypeptide(L)'
;MTKKRNDNSQGEEALPRPIFFTPDRILAWTGIGLAAAAAFFPWYVFFNEDKFGIRVAGGDRTRDLPHTGPREVFSVSPMAMTNRNKEDTPPPAELPDMLTTATVNAGGKEKQNDLAAGIEDQPFPGQTSFRLLHVSNGRALIEDGSGMYMVRVGSTLPDNAMLTKIEQRNGEWLIETSSGKTYYPEK
;
A
#
# COMPACT_ATOMS: atom_id res chain seq x y z
N MET A 1 -56.82 -75.45 49.63
CA MET A 1 -55.87 -75.84 48.56
C MET A 1 -56.41 -75.30 47.24
N THR A 2 -55.72 -74.53 46.41
CA THR A 2 -54.39 -73.93 46.49
C THR A 2 -54.38 -72.79 45.47
N LYS A 3 -53.94 -71.63 45.92
CA LYS A 3 -53.78 -70.38 45.17
C LYS A 3 -52.62 -70.55 44.17
N LYS A 4 -52.82 -70.23 42.88
CA LYS A 4 -51.73 -69.80 42.01
C LYS A 4 -52.07 -68.43 41.43
N ARG A 5 -51.55 -67.39 42.09
CA ARG A 5 -51.25 -66.11 41.44
C ARG A 5 -50.00 -66.35 40.60
N ASN A 6 -50.09 -66.12 39.29
CA ASN A 6 -48.92 -65.86 38.48
C ASN A 6 -48.88 -64.35 38.28
N ASP A 7 -48.10 -63.70 39.13
CA ASP A 7 -47.54 -62.39 38.87
C ASP A 7 -46.25 -62.62 38.08
N ASN A 8 -46.14 -62.00 36.91
CA ASN A 8 -44.85 -61.64 36.35
C ASN A 8 -45.06 -60.54 35.32
N SER A 9 -44.92 -59.31 35.84
CA SER A 9 -43.96 -58.33 35.33
C SER A 9 -44.04 -57.98 33.84
N GLN A 10 -44.74 -56.87 33.59
CA GLN A 10 -44.30 -55.73 32.80
C GLN A 10 -43.29 -56.04 31.68
N GLY A 11 -43.79 -56.04 30.44
CA GLY A 11 -42.95 -55.79 29.27
C GLY A 11 -42.47 -54.35 29.31
N GLU A 12 -41.27 -54.15 29.84
CA GLU A 12 -40.52 -52.90 29.70
C GLU A 12 -40.38 -52.58 28.20
N GLU A 13 -40.84 -51.40 27.80
CA GLU A 13 -40.52 -50.81 26.51
C GLU A 13 -38.99 -50.71 26.39
N ALA A 14 -38.41 -51.60 25.60
CA ALA A 14 -36.98 -51.57 25.28
C ALA A 14 -36.70 -50.31 24.45
N LEU A 15 -36.26 -49.23 25.11
CA LEU A 15 -35.73 -48.04 24.45
C LEU A 15 -34.63 -48.49 23.47
N PRO A 16 -34.72 -48.13 22.17
CA PRO A 16 -33.75 -48.56 21.19
C PRO A 16 -32.37 -48.03 21.58
N ARG A 17 -31.45 -48.95 21.90
CA ARG A 17 -30.05 -48.60 22.16
C ARG A 17 -29.52 -47.85 20.91
N PRO A 18 -28.99 -46.64 21.06
CA PRO A 18 -28.52 -45.89 19.90
C PRO A 18 -27.35 -46.65 19.29
N ILE A 19 -27.58 -47.23 18.12
CA ILE A 19 -26.51 -47.81 17.31
C ILE A 19 -25.65 -46.62 16.87
N PHE A 20 -24.44 -46.52 17.42
CA PHE A 20 -23.56 -45.36 17.26
C PHE A 20 -23.06 -45.18 15.81
N PHE A 21 -23.12 -46.22 14.98
CA PHE A 21 -22.60 -46.23 13.61
C PHE A 21 -23.69 -46.63 12.60
N THR A 22 -24.56 -45.70 12.25
CA THR A 22 -25.37 -45.79 11.02
C THR A 22 -24.74 -44.91 9.94
N PRO A 23 -24.82 -45.27 8.64
CA PRO A 23 -24.19 -44.49 7.56
C PRO A 23 -24.69 -43.04 7.52
N ASP A 24 -25.96 -42.83 7.84
CA ASP A 24 -26.58 -41.51 7.97
C ASP A 24 -25.92 -40.66 9.08
N ARG A 25 -25.65 -41.27 10.24
CA ARG A 25 -24.92 -40.59 11.33
C ARG A 25 -23.48 -40.29 10.95
N ILE A 26 -22.79 -41.18 10.23
CA ILE A 26 -21.42 -40.92 9.75
C ILE A 26 -21.42 -39.69 8.85
N LEU A 27 -22.37 -39.60 7.92
CA LEU A 27 -22.50 -38.45 7.03
C LEU A 27 -22.79 -37.17 7.81
N ALA A 28 -23.70 -37.22 8.79
CA ALA A 28 -24.02 -36.09 9.65
C ALA A 28 -22.80 -35.58 10.45
N TRP A 29 -22.07 -36.49 11.11
CA TRP A 29 -20.85 -36.13 11.86
C TRP A 29 -19.73 -35.59 10.95
N THR A 30 -19.60 -36.14 9.74
CA THR A 30 -18.63 -35.65 8.76
C THR A 30 -18.96 -34.24 8.31
N GLY A 31 -20.23 -33.95 8.03
CA GLY A 31 -20.69 -32.60 7.67
C GLY A 31 -20.49 -31.59 8.79
N ILE A 32 -20.83 -31.97 10.04
CA ILE A 32 -20.62 -31.12 11.22
C ILE A 32 -19.12 -30.87 11.44
N GLY A 33 -18.29 -31.90 11.31
CA GLY A 33 -16.83 -31.78 11.43
C GLY A 33 -16.23 -30.86 10.35
N LEU A 34 -16.67 -31.01 9.10
CA LEU A 34 -16.24 -30.16 7.99
C LEU A 34 -16.67 -28.70 8.21
N ALA A 35 -17.90 -28.46 8.67
CA ALA A 35 -18.41 -27.13 8.96
C ALA A 35 -17.64 -26.45 10.10
N ALA A 36 -17.37 -27.19 11.19
CA ALA A 36 -16.57 -26.70 12.29
C ALA A 36 -15.14 -26.36 11.84
N ALA A 37 -14.50 -27.25 11.07
CA ALA A 37 -13.17 -26.98 10.52
C ALA A 37 -13.16 -25.71 9.66
N ALA A 38 -14.14 -25.54 8.76
CA ALA A 38 -14.24 -24.35 7.92
C ALA A 38 -14.48 -23.06 8.72
N ALA A 39 -15.26 -23.12 9.81
CA ALA A 39 -15.53 -21.96 10.66
C ALA A 39 -14.31 -21.53 11.49
N PHE A 40 -13.52 -22.49 12.00
CA PHE A 40 -12.31 -22.20 12.77
C PHE A 40 -11.06 -21.97 11.90
N PHE A 41 -11.09 -22.39 10.63
CA PHE A 41 -9.96 -22.28 9.72
C PHE A 41 -9.40 -20.85 9.58
N PRO A 42 -10.21 -19.78 9.46
CA PRO A 42 -9.68 -18.41 9.39
C PRO A 42 -8.86 -18.01 10.62
N TRP A 43 -9.29 -18.44 11.82
CA TRP A 43 -8.55 -18.19 13.07
C TRP A 43 -7.24 -18.97 13.11
N TYR A 44 -7.25 -20.21 12.61
CA TYR A 44 -6.02 -21.00 12.48
C TYR A 44 -5.02 -20.33 11.52
N VAL A 45 -5.50 -19.82 10.38
CA VAL A 45 -4.68 -19.04 9.42
C VAL A 45 -4.09 -17.80 10.08
N PHE A 46 -4.90 -17.06 10.85
CA PHE A 46 -4.47 -15.87 11.58
C PHE A 46 -3.38 -16.16 12.62
N PHE A 47 -3.43 -17.28 13.35
CA PHE A 47 -2.36 -17.62 14.31
C PHE A 47 -1.15 -18.32 13.67
N ASN A 48 -1.25 -18.75 12.40
CA ASN A 48 -0.16 -19.36 11.64
C ASN A 48 0.23 -18.45 10.45
N GLU A 49 0.38 -17.15 10.72
CA GLU A 49 0.81 -16.17 9.69
C GLU A 49 2.17 -16.53 9.10
N ASP A 50 3.00 -17.25 9.85
CA ASP A 50 4.26 -17.79 9.37
C ASP A 50 4.08 -18.84 8.26
N LYS A 51 2.90 -19.44 8.06
CA LYS A 51 2.67 -20.42 6.99
C LYS A 51 1.73 -19.89 5.91
N PHE A 52 0.74 -19.09 6.31
CA PHE A 52 -0.33 -18.61 5.44
C PHE A 52 -0.32 -17.09 5.24
N GLY A 53 0.45 -16.37 6.05
CA GLY A 53 0.63 -14.94 5.90
C GLY A 53 1.36 -14.62 4.60
N ILE A 54 1.11 -13.41 4.10
CA ILE A 54 1.78 -12.91 2.91
C ILE A 54 3.26 -12.74 3.30
N ARG A 55 4.10 -13.64 2.80
CA ARG A 55 5.56 -13.48 2.78
C ARG A 55 5.87 -12.29 1.88
N VAL A 56 5.74 -11.07 2.40
CA VAL A 56 6.36 -9.91 1.77
C VAL A 56 7.85 -10.11 2.02
N ALA A 57 8.51 -10.83 1.11
CA ALA A 57 9.96 -10.85 1.05
C ALA A 57 10.40 -9.39 1.19
N GLY A 58 11.12 -9.10 2.28
CA GLY A 58 11.46 -7.73 2.64
C GLY A 58 12.11 -7.05 1.44
N GLY A 59 11.46 -5.99 0.94
CA GLY A 59 12.19 -4.94 0.23
C GLY A 59 12.18 -4.92 -1.30
N ASP A 60 11.70 -5.94 -2.03
CA ASP A 60 11.79 -5.92 -3.51
C ASP A 60 10.43 -5.72 -4.21
N ARG A 61 9.52 -4.99 -3.57
CA ARG A 61 8.29 -4.49 -4.21
C ARG A 61 8.49 -3.19 -4.99
N THR A 62 9.72 -2.82 -5.31
CA THR A 62 9.93 -2.05 -6.54
C THR A 62 9.75 -3.02 -7.68
N ARG A 63 8.59 -2.95 -8.34
CA ARG A 63 8.40 -3.45 -9.71
C ARG A 63 9.72 -3.24 -10.46
N ASP A 64 10.26 -4.26 -11.12
CA ASP A 64 11.41 -4.12 -12.03
C ASP A 64 11.02 -3.06 -13.07
N LEU A 65 11.30 -1.81 -12.74
CA LEU A 65 11.24 -0.70 -13.65
C LEU A 65 12.53 -0.85 -14.44
N PRO A 66 12.47 -0.92 -15.79
CA PRO A 66 13.69 -0.79 -16.58
C PRO A 66 14.43 0.45 -16.09
N HIS A 67 15.77 0.39 -15.96
CA HIS A 67 16.66 1.40 -15.36
C HIS A 67 16.69 2.76 -16.08
N THR A 68 15.60 3.16 -16.71
CA THR A 68 15.41 4.50 -17.25
C THR A 68 15.07 5.39 -16.06
N GLY A 69 15.82 6.47 -15.88
CA GLY A 69 15.75 7.37 -14.71
C GLY A 69 14.34 7.93 -14.41
N PRO A 70 14.21 8.70 -13.31
CA PRO A 70 12.93 9.19 -12.83
C PRO A 70 12.16 9.88 -13.95
N ARG A 71 11.07 9.25 -14.42
CA ARG A 71 10.09 9.94 -15.27
C ARG A 71 8.98 10.40 -14.34
N GLU A 72 8.68 11.69 -14.39
CA GLU A 72 7.52 12.26 -13.72
C GLU A 72 6.26 11.52 -14.20
N VAL A 73 5.72 10.66 -13.33
CA VAL A 73 4.43 10.02 -13.56
C VAL A 73 3.36 10.99 -13.08
N PHE A 74 2.88 11.85 -13.98
CA PHE A 74 1.63 12.54 -13.76
C PHE A 74 0.54 11.49 -13.51
N SER A 75 -0.27 11.67 -12.46
CA SER A 75 -1.45 10.85 -12.22
C SER A 75 -2.47 11.13 -13.33
N VAL A 76 -2.29 10.46 -14.47
CA VAL A 76 -3.26 10.53 -15.55
C VAL A 76 -4.49 9.72 -15.17
N SER A 77 -5.67 10.27 -15.43
CA SER A 77 -6.94 9.56 -15.27
C SER A 77 -6.91 8.22 -16.02
N PRO A 78 -7.48 7.14 -15.48
CA PRO A 78 -7.43 5.80 -16.10
C PRO A 78 -7.90 5.74 -17.57
N MET A 79 -8.75 6.69 -18.00
CA MET A 79 -9.20 6.81 -19.40
C MET A 79 -8.10 7.26 -20.39
N ALA A 80 -7.04 7.89 -19.91
CA ALA A 80 -5.92 8.34 -20.75
C ALA A 80 -4.80 7.28 -20.87
N MET A 81 -4.97 6.10 -20.25
CA MET A 81 -4.02 5.00 -20.38
C MET A 81 -4.19 4.31 -21.73
N THR A 82 -3.11 4.18 -22.49
CA THR A 82 -3.11 3.45 -23.75
C THR A 82 -3.37 1.95 -23.51
N ASN A 83 -4.44 1.43 -24.13
CA ASN A 83 -4.77 0.01 -24.11
C ASN A 83 -3.74 -0.75 -24.97
N ARG A 84 -3.08 -1.78 -24.39
CA ARG A 84 -2.04 -2.56 -25.08
C ARG A 84 -2.59 -3.67 -25.98
N ASN A 85 -3.90 -3.93 -25.95
CA ASN A 85 -4.55 -4.87 -26.86
C ASN A 85 -4.85 -4.17 -28.19
N LYS A 86 -4.10 -4.54 -29.24
CA LYS A 86 -4.24 -3.99 -30.60
C LYS A 86 -5.63 -4.20 -31.22
N GLU A 87 -6.35 -5.22 -30.76
CA GLU A 87 -7.65 -5.63 -31.33
C GLU A 87 -8.83 -4.82 -30.82
N ASP A 88 -8.66 -4.10 -29.70
CA ASP A 88 -9.73 -3.33 -29.04
C ASP A 88 -9.37 -1.85 -28.95
N THR A 89 -8.52 -1.37 -29.86
CA THR A 89 -8.15 0.04 -29.97
C THR A 89 -9.25 0.74 -30.75
N PRO A 90 -10.05 1.63 -30.13
CA PRO A 90 -11.01 2.44 -30.88
C PRO A 90 -10.23 3.28 -31.90
N PRO A 91 -10.75 3.50 -33.12
CA PRO A 91 -10.15 4.47 -34.03
C PRO A 91 -9.96 5.80 -33.27
N PRO A 92 -8.85 6.54 -33.49
CA PRO A 92 -8.63 7.80 -32.81
C PRO A 92 -9.87 8.66 -32.98
N ALA A 93 -10.57 8.92 -31.88
CA ALA A 93 -11.63 9.91 -31.90
C ALA A 93 -10.97 11.20 -32.38
N GLU A 94 -11.47 11.75 -33.49
CA GLU A 94 -11.07 13.07 -33.95
C GLU A 94 -11.27 14.01 -32.77
N LEU A 95 -10.17 14.42 -32.15
CA LEU A 95 -10.17 15.37 -31.05
C LEU A 95 -10.89 16.62 -31.58
N PRO A 96 -12.10 16.94 -31.11
CA PRO A 96 -12.70 18.19 -31.50
C PRO A 96 -11.97 19.26 -30.71
N ASP A 97 -11.44 20.22 -31.46
CA ASP A 97 -11.02 21.54 -31.01
C ASP A 97 -9.59 21.65 -30.44
N MET A 98 -8.66 21.95 -31.35
CA MET A 98 -7.43 22.66 -31.00
C MET A 98 -7.80 24.08 -30.53
N LEU A 99 -8.11 24.22 -29.24
CA LEU A 99 -8.21 25.52 -28.57
C LEU A 99 -6.85 26.22 -28.65
N THR A 100 -6.63 26.96 -29.72
CA THR A 100 -5.48 27.82 -29.94
C THR A 100 -5.64 29.05 -29.07
N THR A 101 -5.17 28.99 -27.83
CA THR A 101 -5.13 30.15 -26.93
C THR A 101 -3.81 30.89 -27.06
N ALA A 102 -3.66 31.67 -28.14
CA ALA A 102 -2.70 32.77 -28.20
C ALA A 102 -3.07 33.73 -29.35
N THR A 103 -3.66 34.86 -29.02
CA THR A 103 -3.73 36.03 -29.92
C THR A 103 -2.33 36.62 -30.06
N VAL A 104 -1.65 36.37 -31.18
CA VAL A 104 -0.47 37.15 -31.57
C VAL A 104 -0.91 38.36 -32.41
N ASN A 105 -0.48 39.55 -31.99
CA ASN A 105 -0.86 40.80 -32.64
C ASN A 105 -0.13 40.94 -33.98
N ALA A 106 -0.87 41.05 -35.09
CA ALA A 106 -0.38 40.91 -36.47
C ALA A 106 0.43 42.11 -37.01
N GLY A 107 1.09 42.88 -36.15
CA GLY A 107 1.82 44.07 -36.59
C GLY A 107 2.60 44.73 -35.48
N GLY A 108 3.88 44.40 -35.37
CA GLY A 108 4.77 45.10 -34.46
C GLY A 108 6.16 44.52 -34.51
N LYS A 109 7.09 45.25 -35.14
CA LYS A 109 8.52 44.95 -35.17
C LYS A 109 9.00 44.54 -33.77
N GLU A 110 9.73 43.44 -33.73
CA GLU A 110 10.41 42.92 -32.55
C GLU A 110 11.40 43.97 -32.03
N LYS A 111 10.91 44.90 -31.20
CA LYS A 111 11.77 45.69 -30.33
C LYS A 111 12.11 44.76 -29.18
N GLN A 112 13.28 44.15 -29.28
CA GLN A 112 14.04 43.64 -28.15
C GLN A 112 14.26 44.82 -27.19
N ASN A 113 13.30 45.03 -26.29
CA ASN A 113 13.33 46.06 -25.27
C ASN A 113 12.82 45.42 -23.97
N ASP A 114 13.74 45.22 -23.04
CA ASP A 114 13.50 45.33 -21.60
C ASP A 114 12.24 44.66 -21.03
N LEU A 115 12.00 43.40 -21.37
CA LEU A 115 11.06 42.55 -20.60
C LEU A 115 11.63 42.14 -19.22
N ALA A 116 12.76 42.71 -18.81
CA ALA A 116 13.27 42.65 -17.44
C ALA A 116 12.56 43.64 -16.49
N ALA A 117 11.62 44.47 -16.97
CA ALA A 117 10.90 45.47 -16.17
C ALA A 117 9.51 44.99 -15.69
N GLY A 118 9.40 43.70 -15.37
CA GLY A 118 8.19 43.09 -14.80
C GLY A 118 8.48 41.82 -14.00
N ILE A 119 9.74 41.59 -13.62
CA ILE A 119 10.09 40.63 -12.59
C ILE A 119 9.66 41.29 -11.29
N GLU A 120 8.37 41.18 -10.95
CA GLU A 120 8.00 41.21 -9.55
C GLU A 120 8.90 40.17 -8.90
N ASP A 121 9.83 40.62 -8.05
CA ASP A 121 10.70 39.79 -7.23
C ASP A 121 9.79 38.95 -6.33
N GLN A 122 9.22 37.88 -6.88
CA GLN A 122 8.54 36.88 -6.10
C GLN A 122 9.62 36.31 -5.20
N PRO A 123 9.54 36.52 -3.87
CA PRO A 123 10.54 35.99 -2.99
C PRO A 123 10.55 34.49 -3.19
N PHE A 124 11.75 33.94 -3.43
CA PHE A 124 11.92 32.50 -3.40
C PHE A 124 11.29 31.98 -2.10
N PRO A 125 10.51 30.89 -2.14
CA PRO A 125 10.02 30.27 -0.91
C PRO A 125 11.23 30.12 0.03
N GLY A 126 11.04 30.54 1.29
CA GLY A 126 12.11 30.58 2.27
C GLY A 126 12.84 29.24 2.38
N GLN A 127 14.10 29.27 2.86
CA GLN A 127 14.90 28.06 2.99
C GLN A 127 14.11 26.98 3.75
N THR A 128 13.89 25.85 3.09
CA THR A 128 13.20 24.71 3.68
C THR A 128 14.09 24.10 4.76
N SER A 129 13.58 24.03 5.98
CA SER A 129 14.25 23.37 7.09
C SER A 129 13.66 21.99 7.26
N PHE A 130 14.50 20.96 7.26
CA PHE A 130 14.03 19.60 7.49
C PHE A 130 13.99 19.28 8.98
N ARG A 131 12.94 18.56 9.38
CA ARG A 131 12.86 17.91 10.67
C ARG A 131 13.06 16.41 10.50
N LEU A 132 13.98 15.83 11.25
CA LEU A 132 14.19 14.39 11.27
C LEU A 132 13.21 13.77 12.27
N LEU A 133 12.29 12.92 11.81
CA LEU A 133 11.27 12.31 12.67
C LEU A 133 11.71 10.95 13.19
N HIS A 134 12.20 10.09 12.30
CA HIS A 134 12.55 8.72 12.68
C HIS A 134 13.59 8.12 11.73
N VAL A 135 14.43 7.22 12.26
CA VAL A 135 15.40 6.46 11.45
C VAL A 135 15.21 4.97 11.74
N SER A 136 15.01 4.18 10.69
CA SER A 136 14.91 2.72 10.77
C SER A 136 15.51 2.05 9.54
N ASN A 137 16.27 0.96 9.74
CA ASN A 137 16.81 0.14 8.65
C ASN A 137 17.55 0.93 7.55
N GLY A 138 18.30 1.97 7.92
CA GLY A 138 19.05 2.83 6.97
C GLY A 138 18.19 3.81 6.16
N ARG A 139 16.94 4.02 6.57
CA ARG A 139 16.01 5.02 6.01
C ARG A 139 15.66 6.04 7.08
N ALA A 140 15.52 7.29 6.67
CA ALA A 140 15.10 8.39 7.51
C ALA A 140 13.74 8.90 7.04
N LEU A 141 12.83 9.13 7.98
CA LEU A 141 11.60 9.87 7.78
C LEU A 141 11.88 11.33 8.14
N ILE A 142 11.69 12.22 7.17
CA ILE A 142 11.88 13.66 7.32
C ILE A 142 10.56 14.40 7.05
N GLU A 143 10.40 15.56 7.66
CA GLU A 143 9.30 16.50 7.43
C GLU A 143 9.87 17.83 6.93
N ASP A 144 9.19 18.42 5.97
CA ASP A 144 9.37 19.80 5.49
C ASP A 144 8.00 20.50 5.50
N GLY A 145 7.95 21.82 5.28
CA GLY A 145 6.71 22.59 5.18
C GLY A 145 5.74 22.10 4.09
N SER A 146 6.23 21.31 3.13
CA SER A 146 5.41 20.70 2.06
C SER A 146 4.84 19.33 2.42
N GLY A 147 5.38 18.64 3.44
CA GLY A 147 4.94 17.30 3.84
C GLY A 147 6.07 16.41 4.36
N MET A 148 5.77 15.11 4.51
CA MET A 148 6.72 14.11 5.00
C MET A 148 7.27 13.24 3.87
N TYR A 149 8.56 12.91 3.96
CA TYR A 149 9.29 12.16 2.94
C TYR A 149 10.13 11.05 3.59
N MET A 150 10.17 9.88 2.95
CA MET A 150 11.07 8.79 3.33
C MET A 150 12.31 8.84 2.43
N VAL A 151 13.48 9.03 3.03
CA VAL A 151 14.75 9.19 2.30
C VAL A 151 15.77 8.14 2.73
N ARG A 152 16.70 7.82 1.82
CA ARG A 152 17.87 6.96 2.08
C ARG A 152 19.14 7.68 1.65
N VAL A 153 20.31 7.18 2.08
CA VAL A 153 21.59 7.70 1.57
C VAL A 153 21.59 7.65 0.03
N GLY A 154 21.90 8.79 -0.60
CA GLY A 154 21.83 9.02 -2.05
C GLY A 154 20.52 9.62 -2.56
N SER A 155 19.49 9.78 -1.73
CA SER A 155 18.24 10.44 -2.13
C SER A 155 18.40 11.97 -2.24
N THR A 156 17.73 12.58 -3.21
CA THR A 156 17.58 14.03 -3.33
C THR A 156 16.47 14.52 -2.39
N LEU A 157 16.79 15.52 -1.56
CA LEU A 157 15.86 16.18 -0.64
C LEU A 157 15.07 17.29 -1.36
N PRO A 158 13.98 17.80 -0.75
CA PRO A 158 13.19 18.91 -1.30
C PRO A 158 13.98 20.21 -1.55
N ASP A 159 15.13 20.41 -0.90
CA ASP A 159 16.05 21.53 -1.12
C ASP A 159 17.07 21.25 -2.25
N ASN A 160 16.88 20.17 -3.02
CA ASN A 160 17.79 19.63 -4.02
C ASN A 160 19.17 19.17 -3.47
N ALA A 161 19.38 19.15 -2.16
CA ALA A 161 20.58 18.55 -1.59
C ALA A 161 20.49 17.02 -1.66
N MET A 162 21.64 16.33 -1.68
CA MET A 162 21.68 14.86 -1.63
C MET A 162 21.96 14.40 -0.20
N LEU A 163 21.30 13.34 0.25
CA LEU A 163 21.57 12.74 1.56
C LEU A 163 22.88 11.96 1.51
N THR A 164 23.92 12.46 2.17
CA THR A 164 25.26 11.85 2.15
C THR A 164 25.39 10.77 3.22
N LYS A 165 24.87 11.02 4.44
CA LYS A 165 25.08 10.13 5.57
C LYS A 165 23.90 10.14 6.54
N ILE A 166 23.65 8.98 7.14
CA ILE A 166 22.75 8.79 8.27
C ILE A 166 23.60 8.15 9.38
N GLU A 167 23.80 8.85 10.49
CA GLU A 167 24.69 8.41 11.58
C GLU A 167 24.03 8.61 12.94
N GLN A 168 24.31 7.74 13.90
CA GLN A 168 23.89 7.91 15.29
C GLN A 168 25.08 8.44 16.10
N ARG A 169 24.98 9.66 16.63
CA ARG A 169 26.00 10.29 17.48
C ARG A 169 25.39 10.58 18.84
N ASN A 170 26.04 10.11 19.91
CA ASN A 170 25.59 10.30 21.30
C ASN A 170 24.16 9.77 21.57
N GLY A 171 23.75 8.71 20.87
CA GLY A 171 22.41 8.14 21.01
C GLY A 171 21.33 8.84 20.19
N GLU A 172 21.60 10.02 19.64
CA GLU A 172 20.70 10.75 18.74
C GLU A 172 21.05 10.44 17.29
N TRP A 173 20.03 10.26 16.45
CA TRP A 173 20.23 10.13 15.01
C TRP A 173 20.57 11.49 14.40
N LEU A 174 21.36 11.53 13.34
CA LEU A 174 21.60 12.74 12.57
C LEU A 174 21.68 12.38 11.10
N ILE A 175 21.27 13.32 10.25
CA ILE A 175 21.50 13.23 8.82
C ILE A 175 22.42 14.35 8.32
N GLU A 176 23.31 14.00 7.40
CA GLU A 176 24.25 14.91 6.76
C GLU A 176 23.92 14.98 5.27
N THR A 177 23.83 16.21 4.77
CA THR A 177 23.50 16.51 3.37
C THR A 177 24.73 16.97 2.60
N SER A 178 24.68 16.89 1.27
CA SER A 178 25.76 17.34 0.39
C SER A 178 26.06 18.83 0.49
N SER A 179 25.12 19.63 1.01
CA SER A 179 25.30 21.05 1.32
C SER A 179 26.06 21.29 2.64
N GLY A 180 26.46 20.22 3.34
CA GLY A 180 27.14 20.29 4.64
C GLY A 180 26.21 20.61 5.81
N LYS A 181 24.89 20.64 5.58
CA LYS A 181 23.90 20.86 6.65
C LYS A 181 23.63 19.56 7.40
N THR A 182 23.51 19.69 8.72
CA THR A 182 23.28 18.60 9.67
C THR A 182 21.92 18.80 10.33
N TYR A 183 21.07 17.77 10.32
CA TYR A 183 19.74 17.82 10.95
C TYR A 183 19.61 16.76 12.04
N TYR A 184 19.00 17.15 13.15
CA TYR A 184 18.79 16.33 14.35
C TYR A 184 17.30 16.00 14.53
N PRO A 185 16.97 14.93 15.26
CA PRO A 185 15.62 14.65 15.66
C PRO A 185 15.15 15.71 16.63
N GLU A 186 13.91 16.16 16.46
CA GLU A 186 13.28 17.00 17.47
C GLU A 186 12.98 16.16 18.73
N LYS A 187 13.14 16.77 19.91
CA LYS A 187 12.87 16.14 21.20
C LYS A 187 11.39 16.15 21.55
#